data_AF-A0AAV9JM53-F1
#
_entry.id   AF-A0AAV9JM53-F1
#
_cell.length_a   1.000
_cell.length_b   1.000
_cell.length_c   1.000
_cell.angle_alpha   90.00
_cell.angle_beta   90.00
_cell.angle_gamma   90.00
#
_symmetry.space_group_name_H-M   'P 1'
#
loop_
_entity.id
_entity.type
_entity.pdbx_description
1 polymer ?
#
loop_
_entity_poly.entity_id
_entity_poly.type
_entity_poly.pdbx_seq_one_letter_code
_entity_poly.pdbx_strand_id
1 'polypeptide(L)'
;MAVDIYESPSPKGKGGRMPYAHSSYSAGYAANKDPRVNGNVGSKMVVDGVPDRHELFLLADGEKKITFEPETRVPNAAMFTFNKEDHTLGNLLRAKLVKSPHVMFAAYQVPHPLFAVFKLRVQTDGDVSPKEAVVQACKDLVAELQMLDQEFTKEWELKKIAGAGADM
;
A
#
# COMPACT_ATOMS: atom_id res chain seq x y z
N MET A 1 11.77 4.36 45.57
CA MET A 1 10.58 5.06 45.04
C MET A 1 10.30 4.47 43.68
N ALA A 2 9.39 3.50 43.67
CA ALA A 2 8.97 2.77 42.48
C ALA A 2 7.81 3.53 41.82
N VAL A 3 7.78 3.53 40.49
CA VAL A 3 6.77 4.17 39.67
C VAL A 3 5.63 3.19 39.40
N ASP A 4 4.43 3.58 39.83
CA ASP A 4 3.21 2.80 39.74
C ASP A 4 2.69 2.64 38.30
N ILE A 5 2.10 1.47 38.12
CA ILE A 5 1.55 0.86 36.92
C ILE A 5 0.13 1.40 36.69
N TYR A 6 -0.19 1.92 35.50
CA TYR A 6 -1.58 2.17 35.10
C TYR A 6 -2.10 1.02 34.24
N GLU A 7 -2.86 0.16 34.88
CA GLU A 7 -3.73 -0.87 34.28
C GLU A 7 -5.10 -0.22 33.98
N SER A 8 -5.61 -0.38 32.76
CA SER A 8 -6.91 0.18 32.34
C SER A 8 -7.97 -0.93 32.23
N PRO A 9 -9.19 -0.74 32.76
CA PRO A 9 -10.14 -1.83 32.98
C PRO A 9 -10.94 -2.23 31.74
N SER A 10 -11.16 -3.54 31.61
CA SER A 10 -12.06 -4.19 30.63
C SER A 10 -13.54 -3.96 30.97
N PRO A 11 -14.39 -3.51 30.02
CA PRO A 11 -15.82 -3.46 30.25
C PRO A 11 -16.50 -4.76 29.79
N LYS A 12 -17.12 -5.48 30.74
CA LYS A 12 -18.10 -6.53 30.45
C LYS A 12 -19.48 -5.90 30.23
N GLY A 13 -20.14 -6.19 29.10
CA GLY A 13 -21.61 -6.18 29.05
C GLY A 13 -22.31 -5.94 27.71
N LYS A 14 -22.96 -7.01 27.23
CA LYS A 14 -24.28 -7.09 26.56
C LYS A 14 -24.40 -6.67 25.08
N GLY A 15 -24.97 -7.60 24.30
CA GLY A 15 -25.16 -7.49 22.86
C GLY A 15 -26.08 -6.35 22.42
N GLY A 16 -25.80 -5.85 21.21
CA GLY A 16 -26.60 -4.87 20.49
C GLY A 16 -26.13 -4.76 19.04
N ARG A 17 -27.06 -5.04 18.12
CA ARG A 17 -27.10 -4.78 16.66
C ARG A 17 -25.96 -3.96 16.04
N MET A 18 -25.35 -4.50 14.98
CA MET A 18 -24.62 -3.72 13.97
C MET A 18 -25.60 -3.08 12.95
N PRO A 19 -25.60 -1.76 12.76
CA PRO A 19 -25.82 -1.14 11.46
C PRO A 19 -24.43 -0.71 10.93
N TYR A 20 -24.07 -0.80 9.65
CA TYR A 20 -24.69 -0.13 8.52
C TYR A 20 -24.25 -0.83 7.23
N ALA A 21 -25.16 -0.89 6.28
CA ALA A 21 -24.88 -1.29 4.91
C ALA A 21 -24.10 -0.18 4.18
N HIS A 22 -23.03 -0.54 3.47
CA HIS A 22 -22.53 0.26 2.36
C HIS A 22 -22.43 -0.62 1.10
N SER A 23 -23.22 -0.23 0.12
CA SER A 23 -23.30 -0.78 -1.23
C SER A 23 -22.44 0.07 -2.16
N SER A 24 -21.46 -0.56 -2.81
CA SER A 24 -20.99 -0.32 -4.20
C SER A 24 -19.68 -1.12 -4.35
N TYR A 25 -19.48 -2.04 -5.29
CA TYR A 25 -19.72 -2.01 -6.73
C TYR A 25 -20.10 -3.41 -7.25
N SER A 26 -21.13 -3.47 -8.09
CA SER A 26 -21.49 -4.65 -8.89
C SER A 26 -20.60 -4.76 -10.12
N ALA A 27 -19.78 -5.79 -10.22
CA ALA A 27 -19.27 -6.26 -11.51
C ALA A 27 -20.32 -7.21 -12.09
N GLY A 28 -21.01 -6.77 -13.14
CA GLY A 28 -22.08 -7.53 -13.79
C GLY A 28 -21.55 -8.78 -14.49
N TYR A 29 -22.20 -9.91 -14.23
CA TYR A 29 -22.28 -11.03 -15.15
C TYR A 29 -23.75 -11.29 -15.46
N ALA A 30 -24.03 -11.53 -16.74
CA ALA A 30 -25.32 -11.41 -17.39
C ALA A 30 -26.47 -12.19 -16.73
N ALA A 31 -27.64 -11.56 -16.75
CA ALA A 31 -28.92 -12.17 -16.44
C ALA A 31 -29.22 -13.37 -17.36
N ASN A 32 -29.70 -14.47 -16.78
CA ASN A 32 -30.95 -15.14 -17.18
C ASN A 32 -31.14 -16.45 -16.40
N LYS A 33 -31.88 -16.41 -15.28
CA LYS A 33 -32.92 -17.41 -14.93
C LYS A 33 -34.03 -16.72 -14.12
N ASP A 34 -35.26 -17.02 -14.51
CA ASP A 34 -36.54 -16.40 -14.17
C ASP A 34 -36.84 -16.33 -12.65
N PRO A 35 -37.34 -15.19 -12.10
CA PRO A 35 -37.61 -15.04 -10.66
C PRO A 35 -38.88 -15.76 -10.15
N ARG A 36 -39.65 -16.42 -11.01
CA ARG A 36 -40.97 -16.99 -10.63
C ARG A 36 -40.93 -18.35 -9.92
N VAL A 37 -39.75 -18.94 -9.70
CA VAL A 37 -39.64 -20.21 -8.98
C VAL A 37 -39.23 -19.94 -7.53
N ASN A 38 -40.25 -19.66 -6.72
CA ASN A 38 -40.19 -19.42 -5.28
C ASN A 38 -39.23 -20.36 -4.53
N GLY A 39 -38.30 -19.79 -3.74
CA GLY A 39 -37.60 -20.50 -2.67
C GLY A 39 -36.41 -19.75 -2.07
N ASN A 40 -36.60 -19.18 -0.88
CA ASN A 40 -35.57 -18.72 0.08
C ASN A 40 -34.32 -18.03 -0.45
N VAL A 41 -34.35 -16.69 -0.47
CA VAL A 41 -33.15 -15.85 -0.60
C VAL A 41 -32.48 -15.75 0.77
N GLY A 42 -31.31 -16.37 0.97
CA GLY A 42 -30.69 -16.31 2.30
C GLY A 42 -29.37 -17.04 2.53
N SER A 43 -28.46 -17.08 1.57
CA SER A 43 -27.05 -17.36 1.87
C SER A 43 -26.17 -16.63 0.89
N LYS A 44 -25.47 -15.60 1.38
CA LYS A 44 -24.36 -14.95 0.66
C LYS A 44 -23.37 -16.08 0.34
N MET A 45 -23.21 -16.44 -0.93
CA MET A 45 -22.20 -17.43 -1.32
C MET A 45 -20.84 -16.88 -0.87
N VAL A 46 -20.31 -17.41 0.22
CA VAL A 46 -18.89 -17.29 0.53
C VAL A 46 -18.22 -18.19 -0.48
N VAL A 47 -17.54 -17.60 -1.46
CA VAL A 47 -16.74 -18.38 -2.40
C VAL A 47 -15.51 -18.82 -1.62
N ASP A 48 -15.54 -20.05 -1.11
CA ASP A 48 -14.40 -20.65 -0.40
C ASP A 48 -13.17 -20.60 -1.30
N GLY A 49 -12.07 -20.04 -0.77
CA GLY A 49 -10.78 -19.95 -1.45
C GLY A 49 -10.49 -18.63 -2.17
N VAL A 50 -11.40 -17.65 -2.16
CA VAL A 50 -11.09 -16.27 -2.58
C VAL A 50 -10.58 -15.48 -1.37
N PRO A 51 -9.33 -14.97 -1.39
CA PRO A 51 -8.81 -14.12 -0.32
C PRO A 51 -9.66 -12.87 -0.14
N ASP A 52 -9.78 -12.39 1.10
CA ASP A 52 -10.49 -11.15 1.34
C ASP A 52 -9.70 -9.97 0.75
N ARG A 53 -10.42 -9.02 0.12
CA ARG A 53 -9.77 -7.88 -0.56
C ARG A 53 -8.89 -7.04 0.36
N HIS A 54 -9.21 -6.97 1.65
CA HIS A 54 -8.45 -6.18 2.62
C HIS A 54 -7.07 -6.79 2.90
N GLU A 55 -6.89 -8.10 2.67
CA GLU A 55 -5.60 -8.78 2.81
C GLU A 55 -4.56 -8.31 1.79
N LEU A 56 -4.94 -7.52 0.78
CA LEU A 56 -4.01 -6.97 -0.20
C LEU A 56 -3.17 -5.82 0.36
N PHE A 57 -3.68 -5.09 1.37
CA PHE A 57 -3.02 -3.91 1.93
C PHE A 57 -2.89 -3.93 3.46
N LEU A 58 -3.68 -4.74 4.17
CA LEU A 58 -3.55 -4.96 5.61
C LEU A 58 -2.57 -6.09 5.89
N LEU A 59 -1.63 -5.84 6.81
CA LEU A 59 -0.71 -6.86 7.32
C LEU A 59 -1.45 -7.81 8.24
N ALA A 60 -1.10 -9.10 8.18
CA ALA A 60 -1.56 -10.07 9.16
C ALA A 60 -0.85 -9.87 10.51
N ASP A 61 -1.41 -10.46 11.57
CA ASP A 61 -0.83 -10.39 12.90
C ASP A 61 0.61 -10.94 12.92
N GLY A 62 1.55 -10.10 13.33
CA GLY A 62 2.98 -10.42 13.38
C GLY A 62 3.74 -10.31 12.05
N GLU A 63 3.07 -9.97 10.94
CA GLU A 63 3.72 -9.78 9.64
C GLU A 63 4.46 -8.43 9.59
N LYS A 64 5.74 -8.46 9.24
CA LYS A 64 6.53 -7.23 9.06
C LYS A 64 6.23 -6.61 7.70
N LYS A 65 6.11 -5.28 7.63
CA LYS A 65 5.95 -4.56 6.36
C LYS A 65 7.14 -4.76 5.42
N ILE A 66 8.34 -4.74 5.97
CA ILE A 66 9.59 -4.83 5.20
C ILE A 66 10.50 -5.83 5.90
N THR A 67 11.07 -6.76 5.13
CA THR A 67 12.19 -7.60 5.56
C THR A 67 13.43 -7.28 4.73
N PHE A 68 14.61 -7.43 5.35
CA PHE A 68 15.90 -7.12 4.75
C PHE A 68 16.81 -8.34 4.86
N GLU A 69 17.38 -8.73 3.73
CA GLU A 69 18.31 -9.85 3.63
C GLU A 69 19.53 -9.40 2.81
N PRO A 70 20.74 -9.38 3.39
CA PRO A 70 21.95 -9.08 2.63
C PRO A 70 22.22 -10.21 1.62
N GLU A 71 22.63 -9.84 0.41
CA GLU A 71 22.96 -10.81 -0.63
C GLU A 71 24.39 -11.31 -0.45
N THR A 72 24.59 -12.63 -0.49
CA THR A 72 25.91 -13.25 -0.27
C THR A 72 26.74 -13.39 -1.54
N ARG A 73 26.10 -13.37 -2.71
CA ARG A 73 26.75 -13.63 -4.01
C ARG A 73 27.44 -12.40 -4.59
N VAL A 74 26.94 -11.20 -4.26
CA VAL A 74 27.40 -9.93 -4.81
C VAL A 74 27.69 -8.99 -3.65
N PRO A 75 28.89 -8.36 -3.61
CA PRO A 75 29.22 -7.43 -2.54
C PRO A 75 28.31 -6.20 -2.61
N ASN A 76 28.06 -5.59 -1.44
CA ASN A 76 27.25 -4.37 -1.32
C ASN A 76 25.88 -4.47 -1.97
N ALA A 77 25.28 -5.67 -1.96
CA ALA A 77 23.95 -5.92 -2.47
C ALA A 77 23.02 -6.43 -1.36
N ALA A 78 21.74 -6.05 -1.45
CA ALA A 78 20.71 -6.50 -0.53
C ALA A 78 19.37 -6.71 -1.23
N MET A 79 18.60 -7.63 -0.68
CA MET A 79 17.23 -7.91 -1.05
C MET A 79 16.28 -7.38 0.02
N PHE A 80 15.31 -6.57 -0.39
CA PHE A 80 14.23 -6.07 0.45
C PHE A 80 12.93 -6.71 -0.01
N THR A 81 12.17 -7.29 0.91
CA THR A 81 10.81 -7.80 0.61
C THR A 81 9.80 -6.86 1.24
N PHE A 82 8.90 -6.33 0.42
CA PHE A 82 7.82 -5.44 0.83
C PHE A 82 6.51 -6.20 0.80
N ASN A 83 5.88 -6.35 1.97
CA ASN A 83 4.61 -7.02 2.12
C ASN A 83 3.45 -6.03 2.00
N LYS A 84 2.36 -6.49 1.39
CA LYS A 84 1.13 -5.72 1.18
C LYS A 84 1.39 -4.45 0.36
N GLU A 85 2.23 -4.58 -0.66
CA GLU A 85 2.59 -3.51 -1.60
C GLU A 85 2.68 -4.08 -3.01
N ASP A 86 2.58 -3.21 -4.01
CA ASP A 86 2.50 -3.59 -5.41
C ASP A 86 3.46 -2.78 -6.31
N HIS A 87 3.17 -2.81 -7.61
CA HIS A 87 3.94 -2.09 -8.63
C HIS A 87 3.98 -0.58 -8.40
N THR A 88 3.01 0.00 -7.69
CA THR A 88 2.97 1.43 -7.38
C THR A 88 4.23 1.86 -6.65
N LEU A 89 4.50 1.25 -5.49
CA LEU A 89 5.68 1.57 -4.70
C LEU A 89 6.95 0.97 -5.30
N GLY A 90 6.87 -0.26 -5.83
CA GLY A 90 8.03 -0.95 -6.39
C GLY A 90 8.64 -0.22 -7.58
N ASN A 91 7.82 0.21 -8.55
CA ASN A 91 8.30 0.93 -9.71
C ASN A 91 8.80 2.34 -9.34
N LEU A 92 8.12 3.02 -8.43
CA LEU A 92 8.51 4.36 -7.99
C LEU A 92 9.90 4.35 -7.33
N LEU A 93 10.13 3.44 -6.38
CA LEU A 93 11.43 3.29 -5.71
C LEU A 93 12.52 2.90 -6.70
N ARG A 94 12.24 1.92 -7.58
CA ARG A 94 13.21 1.50 -8.60
C ARG A 94 13.62 2.67 -9.50
N ALA A 95 12.65 3.47 -9.97
CA ALA A 95 12.92 4.61 -10.83
C ALA A 95 13.74 5.70 -10.13
N LYS A 96 13.54 5.91 -8.83
CA LYS A 96 14.35 6.86 -8.05
C LYS A 96 15.76 6.34 -7.79
N LEU A 97 15.89 5.08 -7.39
CA LEU A 97 17.17 4.47 -7.04
C LEU A 97 18.14 4.43 -8.22
N VAL A 98 17.66 4.09 -9.42
CA VAL A 98 18.50 4.07 -10.65
C VAL A 98 19.08 5.45 -10.99
N LYS A 99 18.48 6.55 -10.52
CA LYS A 99 19.00 7.91 -10.74
C LYS A 99 20.09 8.30 -9.74
N SER A 100 20.25 7.56 -8.65
CA SER A 100 21.25 7.86 -7.63
C SER A 100 22.65 7.47 -8.11
N PRO A 101 23.66 8.35 -7.98
CA PRO A 101 25.02 8.06 -8.47
C PRO A 101 25.70 6.90 -7.73
N HIS A 102 25.31 6.64 -6.47
CA HIS A 102 25.88 5.58 -5.63
C HIS A 102 25.23 4.21 -5.83
N VAL A 103 24.17 4.14 -6.63
CA VAL A 103 23.43 2.89 -6.89
C VAL A 103 23.88 2.33 -8.23
N MET A 104 24.54 1.17 -8.19
CA MET A 104 24.99 0.46 -9.39
C MET A 104 23.87 -0.35 -10.04
N PHE A 105 22.98 -0.94 -9.23
CA PHE A 105 21.87 -1.73 -9.70
C PHE A 105 20.65 -1.58 -8.80
N ALA A 106 19.49 -1.39 -9.41
CA ALA A 106 18.20 -1.45 -8.73
C ALA A 106 17.14 -2.07 -9.64
N ALA A 107 16.51 -3.13 -9.14
CA ALA A 107 15.42 -3.81 -9.83
C ALA A 107 14.39 -4.32 -8.81
N TYR A 108 13.12 -4.31 -9.22
CA TYR A 108 12.04 -4.90 -8.44
C TYR A 108 11.32 -5.98 -9.25
N GLN A 109 10.73 -6.94 -8.56
CA GLN A 109 9.88 -7.96 -9.16
C GLN A 109 8.74 -8.34 -8.22
N VAL A 110 7.57 -8.61 -8.80
CA VAL A 110 6.46 -9.26 -8.10
C VAL A 110 6.55 -10.75 -8.41
N PRO A 111 6.88 -11.63 -7.44
CA PRO A 111 7.11 -13.05 -7.72
C PRO A 111 5.89 -13.76 -8.28
N HIS A 112 4.69 -13.35 -7.85
CA HIS A 112 3.43 -13.91 -8.32
C HIS A 112 2.29 -12.89 -8.13
N PRO A 113 1.38 -12.70 -9.10
CA PRO A 113 0.34 -11.66 -9.05
C PRO A 113 -0.73 -11.86 -7.97
N LEU A 114 -0.90 -13.08 -7.47
CA LEU A 114 -1.90 -13.40 -6.44
C LEU A 114 -1.56 -12.80 -5.07
N PHE A 115 -0.28 -12.49 -4.82
CA PHE A 115 0.19 -11.97 -3.53
C PHE A 115 0.67 -10.54 -3.72
N ALA A 116 0.18 -9.63 -2.87
CA ALA A 116 0.64 -8.25 -2.81
C ALA A 116 2.02 -8.18 -2.13
N VAL A 117 3.05 -8.72 -2.77
CA VAL A 117 4.43 -8.72 -2.28
C VAL A 117 5.35 -8.44 -3.45
N PHE A 118 6.28 -7.50 -3.29
CA PHE A 118 7.36 -7.31 -4.23
C PHE A 118 8.73 -7.41 -3.55
N LYS A 119 9.71 -7.86 -4.33
CA LYS A 119 11.11 -7.93 -3.93
C LYS A 119 11.90 -6.86 -4.67
N LEU A 120 12.69 -6.09 -3.94
CA LEU A 120 13.56 -5.04 -4.45
C LEU A 120 15.01 -5.43 -4.17
N ARG A 121 15.80 -5.54 -5.23
CA ARG A 121 17.24 -5.79 -5.16
C ARG A 121 17.97 -4.48 -5.42
N VAL A 122 18.87 -4.12 -4.51
CA VAL A 122 19.70 -2.90 -4.61
C VAL A 122 21.16 -3.27 -4.42
N GLN A 123 22.02 -2.77 -5.29
CA GLN A 123 23.47 -2.85 -5.19
C GLN A 123 24.07 -1.46 -5.27
N THR A 124 25.00 -1.17 -4.36
CA THR A 124 25.72 0.10 -4.28
C THR A 124 27.21 -0.06 -4.58
N ASP A 125 27.89 1.06 -4.81
CA ASP A 125 29.34 1.17 -5.01
C ASP A 125 30.17 0.77 -3.76
N GLY A 126 29.57 0.87 -2.58
CA GLY A 126 30.20 0.58 -1.28
C GLY A 126 30.44 1.82 -0.43
N ASP A 127 30.31 3.02 -0.99
CA ASP A 127 30.39 4.28 -0.22
C ASP A 127 29.13 4.48 0.61
N VAL A 128 27.99 4.02 0.10
CA VAL A 128 26.68 4.04 0.79
C VAL A 128 26.17 2.62 0.94
N SER A 129 25.58 2.29 2.09
CA SER A 129 24.93 0.98 2.24
C SER A 129 23.64 0.90 1.42
N PRO A 130 23.25 -0.28 0.90
CA PRO A 130 21.98 -0.42 0.16
C PRO A 130 20.76 0.02 0.98
N LYS A 131 20.80 -0.16 2.30
CA LYS A 131 19.76 0.30 3.22
C LYS A 131 19.65 1.82 3.24
N GLU A 132 20.78 2.52 3.37
CA GLU A 132 20.81 3.98 3.35
C GLU A 132 20.37 4.54 2.00
N ALA A 133 20.80 3.92 0.89
CA ALA A 133 20.37 4.31 -0.45
C ALA A 133 18.85 4.25 -0.61
N VAL A 134 18.20 3.18 -0.12
CA VAL A 134 16.72 3.05 -0.12
C VAL A 134 16.07 4.11 0.76
N VAL A 135 16.58 4.34 1.97
CA VAL A 135 16.02 5.35 2.89
C VAL A 135 16.15 6.75 2.29
N GLN A 136 17.28 7.07 1.67
CA GLN A 136 17.50 8.36 1.02
C GLN A 136 16.56 8.53 -0.17
N ALA A 137 16.41 7.51 -1.01
CA ALA A 137 15.45 7.53 -2.11
C ALA A 137 14.01 7.79 -1.64
N CYS A 138 13.59 7.18 -0.52
CA CYS A 138 12.28 7.46 0.08
C CYS A 138 12.14 8.92 0.53
N LYS A 139 13.14 9.48 1.21
CA LYS A 139 13.12 10.87 1.67
C LYS A 139 13.02 11.85 0.50
N ASP A 140 13.81 11.61 -0.53
CA ASP A 140 13.80 12.43 -1.74
C ASP A 140 12.45 12.37 -2.45
N LEU A 141 11.85 11.18 -2.57
CA LEU A 141 10.51 11.02 -3.16
C LEU A 141 9.43 11.75 -2.36
N VAL A 142 9.48 11.70 -1.03
CA VAL A 142 8.54 12.45 -0.19
C VAL A 142 8.68 13.95 -0.45
N ALA A 143 9.91 14.47 -0.53
CA ALA A 143 10.15 15.88 -0.83
C ALA A 143 9.67 16.26 -2.24
N GLU A 144 9.92 15.44 -3.25
CA GLU A 144 9.45 15.66 -4.63
C GLU A 144 7.91 15.70 -4.71
N LEU A 145 7.23 14.76 -4.04
CA LEU A 145 5.76 14.74 -4.00
C LEU A 145 5.19 15.93 -3.23
N GLN A 146 5.85 16.38 -2.17
CA GLN A 146 5.45 17.59 -1.44
C GLN A 146 5.57 18.85 -2.32
N MET A 147 6.65 18.97 -3.11
CA MET A 147 6.79 20.09 -4.05
C MET A 147 5.69 20.05 -5.12
N LEU A 148 5.40 18.87 -5.67
CA LEU A 148 4.33 18.69 -6.65
C LEU A 148 2.96 19.11 -6.07
N ASP A 149 2.64 18.69 -4.85
CA ASP A 149 1.39 19.03 -4.17
C ASP A 149 1.23 20.55 -3.96
N GLN A 150 2.30 21.23 -3.55
CA GLN A 150 2.33 22.68 -3.36
C GLN A 150 2.14 23.43 -4.68
N GLU A 151 2.89 23.07 -5.72
CA GLU A 151 2.80 23.70 -7.04
C GLU A 151 1.44 23.47 -7.68
N PHE A 152 0.91 22.24 -7.58
CA PHE A 152 -0.41 21.90 -8.08
C PHE A 152 -1.51 22.71 -7.38
N THR A 153 -1.48 22.78 -6.04
CA THR A 153 -2.46 23.53 -5.26
C THR A 153 -2.42 25.02 -5.59
N LYS A 154 -1.23 25.60 -5.70
CA LYS A 154 -1.04 27.00 -6.09
C LYS A 154 -1.66 27.29 -7.46
N GLU A 155 -1.35 26.49 -8.48
CA GLU A 155 -1.89 26.68 -9.83
C GLU A 155 -3.42 26.48 -9.87
N TRP A 156 -3.94 25.52 -9.09
CA TRP A 156 -5.37 25.28 -8.97
C TRP A 156 -6.11 26.48 -8.39
N GLU A 157 -5.59 27.08 -7.32
CA GLU A 157 -6.17 28.28 -6.70
C GLU A 157 -6.15 29.50 -7.63
N LEU A 158 -5.03 29.73 -8.33
CA LEU A 158 -4.90 30.82 -9.30
C LEU A 158 -5.94 30.70 -10.43
N LYS A 159 -6.14 29.49 -10.97
CA LYS A 159 -7.14 29.26 -12.02
C LYS A 159 -8.58 29.43 -11.54
N LYS A 160 -8.87 29.05 -10.28
CA LYS A 160 -10.20 29.24 -9.69
C LYS A 160 -10.57 30.73 -9.61
N ILE A 161 -9.62 31.59 -9.24
CA ILE A 161 -9.83 33.04 -9.17
C ILE A 161 -10.05 33.63 -10.56
N ALA A 162 -9.24 33.23 -11.54
CA ALA A 162 -9.36 33.73 -12.91
C ALA A 162 -10.69 33.31 -13.58
N GLY A 163 -11.18 32.09 -13.32
CA GLY A 163 -12.45 31.61 -13.86
C GLY A 163 -13.68 32.30 -13.26
N ALA A 164 -13.66 32.60 -11.95
CA ALA A 164 -14.77 33.28 -11.28
C ALA A 164 -14.96 34.75 -11.73
N GLY A 165 -13.92 35.38 -12.29
CA GLY A 165 -13.99 36.72 -12.87
C GLY A 165 -14.55 36.80 -14.28
N ALA A 166 -14.78 35.66 -14.95
CA ALA A 166 -15.30 35.61 -16.32
C ALA A 166 -16.85 35.43 -16.39
N ASP A 167 -17.49 35.09 -15.27
CA ASP A 167 -18.94 34.90 -15.16
C ASP A 167 -19.67 36.13 -14.52
N MET A 168 -19.01 37.29 -14.43
CA MET A 168 -19.60 38.60 -14.07
C MET A 168 -19.52 39.57 -15.25
#